data_AF-A0A6J8AJ92-F1
#
_entry.id   AF-A0A6J8AJ92-F1
#
_cell.length_a   1.000
_cell.length_b   1.000
_cell.length_c   1.000
_cell.angle_alpha   90.00
_cell.angle_beta   90.00
_cell.angle_gamma   90.00
#
_symmetry.space_group_name_H-M   'P 1'
#
loop_
_entity.id
_entity.type
_entity.pdbx_description
1 polymer ?
#
loop_
_entity_poly.entity_id
_entity_poly.type
_entity_poly.pdbx_seq_one_letter_code
_entity_poly.pdbx_strand_id
1 'polypeptide(L)'
;MSRKIRRRDKKIEKLEGIIGEKQNELGQQKVEIKSFNKTCEKNESDLDRLKKDKRSLLVKVCRMSKQQHSSKFDQIREEHLFGIQNLKVDIASAAKQDRILELEDLNSILADDKIESFYDGKFSNEVRETIMTSLTECGVSQKKVNNVISIVLKNLTGKQLSRLPSAGVKSRLLIEAKRDAQKQVAEAMLNYEYDLPDLNDIGQGHKGNCLHQDATSKHHKHFQSFQITTPDKKTFSLGLNEVRSGDAASIMSSFKNIIYNLGQAAQNEPEIVSRLTCSIVSTMSDQGAANPLFNQQLKAFKESLLPDIVENCENLDNNTKAEMAKMSSFFCKMHIFVNMASEVDKCLQVFESNVCNGKNPYAFEWKESGASRLTRTASKALTLHGCEKSGVGQHFRTHLKERDIDNKLITFRDHRFNHLFYAAGATYHHLNDVIDFIESWSDPNDLLKSISFDVREKAFASGIRALGIIDKLIAGPFWRIIETSKNILDLNPTLCHLQKKNFRNCLLMYLHS
;
A
#
# COMPACT_ATOMS: atom_id res chain seq x y z
N MET A 1 3.46 -55.76 11.55
CA MET A 1 2.59 -54.56 11.49
C MET A 1 3.36 -53.35 10.98
N SER A 2 2.87 -52.68 9.93
CA SER A 2 3.57 -51.55 9.28
C SER A 2 3.64 -50.30 10.17
N ARG A 3 4.79 -49.60 10.21
CA ARG A 3 4.98 -48.31 10.93
C ARG A 3 3.92 -47.25 10.55
N LYS A 4 3.35 -47.33 9.33
CA LYS A 4 2.26 -46.43 8.90
C LYS A 4 0.96 -46.68 9.67
N ILE A 5 0.63 -47.92 9.99
CA ILE A 5 -0.59 -48.29 10.73
C ILE A 5 -0.52 -47.72 12.15
N ARG A 6 0.62 -47.90 12.83
CA ARG A 6 0.84 -47.39 14.20
C ARG A 6 0.77 -45.86 14.31
N ARG A 7 1.16 -45.12 13.25
CA ARG A 7 1.02 -43.64 13.20
C ARG A 7 -0.42 -43.21 12.96
N ARG A 8 -1.17 -43.96 12.13
CA ARG A 8 -2.59 -43.71 11.89
C ARG A 8 -3.39 -43.92 13.17
N ASP A 9 -3.14 -45.02 13.88
CA ASP A 9 -3.90 -45.38 15.08
C ASP A 9 -3.65 -44.37 16.22
N LYS A 10 -2.40 -43.90 16.41
CA LYS A 10 -2.10 -42.78 17.32
C LYS A 10 -2.80 -41.47 16.95
N LYS A 11 -3.00 -41.20 15.66
CA LYS A 11 -3.70 -40.00 15.20
C LYS A 11 -5.21 -40.12 15.45
N ILE A 12 -5.77 -41.32 15.29
CA ILE A 12 -7.17 -41.62 15.60
C ILE A 12 -7.43 -41.45 17.09
N GLU A 13 -6.58 -42.03 17.95
CA GLU A 13 -6.67 -41.90 19.41
C GLU A 13 -6.61 -40.44 19.88
N LYS A 14 -5.71 -39.62 19.29
CA LYS A 14 -5.65 -38.18 19.58
C LYS A 14 -6.92 -37.44 19.15
N LEU A 15 -7.49 -37.78 17.99
CA LEU A 15 -8.72 -37.16 17.51
C LEU A 15 -9.93 -37.56 18.35
N GLU A 16 -10.00 -38.80 18.81
CA GLU A 16 -11.05 -39.28 19.73
C GLU A 16 -11.01 -38.55 21.07
N GLY A 17 -9.81 -38.27 21.60
CA GLY A 17 -9.64 -37.43 22.80
C GLY A 17 -10.19 -36.01 22.62
N ILE A 18 -9.85 -35.34 21.51
CA ILE A 18 -10.34 -33.98 21.20
C ILE A 18 -11.87 -33.98 21.02
N ILE A 19 -12.44 -35.01 20.40
CA ILE A 19 -13.89 -35.15 20.24
C ILE A 19 -14.56 -35.26 21.62
N GLY A 20 -13.98 -36.03 22.55
CA GLY A 20 -14.49 -36.15 23.92
C GLY A 20 -14.49 -34.83 24.68
N GLU A 21 -13.39 -34.06 24.60
CA GLU A 21 -13.29 -32.73 25.22
C GLU A 21 -14.34 -31.75 24.66
N LYS A 22 -14.48 -31.70 23.33
CA LYS A 22 -15.48 -30.83 22.68
C LYS A 22 -16.92 -31.23 22.99
N GLN A 23 -17.20 -32.52 23.21
CA GLN A 23 -18.52 -32.98 23.65
C GLN A 23 -18.82 -32.55 25.10
N ASN A 24 -17.81 -32.54 25.98
CA ASN A 24 -17.97 -32.04 27.35
C ASN A 24 -18.20 -30.52 27.39
N GLU A 25 -17.44 -29.74 26.62
CA GLU A 25 -17.66 -28.28 26.48
C GLU A 25 -19.09 -27.98 25.98
N LEU A 26 -19.57 -28.72 24.96
CA LEU A 26 -20.92 -28.59 24.44
C LEU A 26 -21.98 -28.92 25.51
N GLY A 27 -21.70 -29.90 26.38
CA GLY A 27 -22.54 -30.24 27.53
C GLY A 27 -22.65 -29.09 28.53
N GLN A 28 -21.52 -28.46 28.89
CA GLN A 28 -21.48 -27.32 29.81
C GLN A 28 -22.22 -26.10 29.24
N GLN A 29 -21.98 -25.75 27.97
CA GLN A 29 -22.68 -24.65 27.31
C GLN A 29 -24.20 -24.85 27.26
N LYS A 30 -24.68 -26.08 27.06
CA LYS A 30 -26.12 -26.38 27.11
C LYS A 30 -26.74 -26.15 28.49
N VAL A 31 -25.98 -26.39 29.56
CA VAL A 31 -26.43 -26.13 30.93
C VAL A 31 -26.52 -24.62 31.20
N GLU A 32 -25.52 -23.84 30.75
CA GLU A 32 -25.53 -22.38 30.86
C GLU A 32 -26.67 -21.72 30.08
N ILE A 33 -26.92 -22.16 28.84
CA ILE A 33 -28.04 -21.66 28.04
C ILE A 33 -29.37 -21.92 28.75
N LYS A 34 -29.52 -23.09 29.39
CA LYS A 34 -30.75 -23.44 30.12
C LYS A 34 -30.94 -22.59 31.38
N SER A 35 -29.87 -22.26 32.11
CA SER A 35 -29.95 -21.38 33.28
C SER A 35 -30.23 -19.92 32.89
N PHE A 36 -29.64 -19.46 31.77
CA PHE A 36 -29.89 -18.14 31.22
C PHE A 36 -31.34 -17.94 30.78
N ASN A 37 -31.90 -18.90 30.04
CA ASN A 37 -33.31 -18.84 29.60
C ASN A 37 -34.29 -18.76 30.76
N LYS A 38 -34.04 -19.51 31.85
CA LYS A 38 -34.86 -19.45 33.07
C LYS A 38 -34.81 -18.07 33.74
N THR A 39 -33.69 -17.35 33.61
CA THR A 39 -33.53 -15.99 34.13
C THR A 39 -34.30 -14.98 33.28
N CYS A 40 -34.28 -15.13 31.95
CA CYS A 40 -35.07 -14.30 31.04
C CYS A 40 -36.58 -14.42 31.30
N GLU A 41 -37.10 -15.64 31.46
CA GLU A 41 -38.51 -15.88 31.78
C GLU A 41 -38.92 -15.20 33.10
N LYS A 42 -38.06 -15.25 34.11
CA LYS A 42 -38.31 -14.56 35.39
C LYS A 42 -38.38 -13.05 35.20
N ASN A 43 -37.45 -12.46 34.46
CA ASN A 43 -37.42 -11.02 34.22
C ASN A 43 -38.65 -10.54 33.42
N GLU A 44 -39.14 -11.32 32.46
CA GLU A 44 -40.38 -11.00 31.74
C GLU A 44 -41.59 -10.97 32.69
N SER A 45 -41.68 -11.94 33.60
CA SER A 45 -42.76 -12.00 34.59
C SER A 45 -42.75 -10.78 35.55
N ASP A 46 -41.56 -10.32 35.95
CA ASP A 46 -41.40 -9.14 36.81
C ASP A 46 -41.77 -7.84 36.05
N LEU A 47 -41.41 -7.73 34.77
CA LEU A 47 -41.77 -6.60 33.92
C LEU A 47 -43.30 -6.45 33.79
N ASP A 48 -44.00 -7.56 33.61
CA ASP A 48 -45.46 -7.56 33.50
C ASP A 48 -46.15 -7.21 34.82
N ARG A 49 -45.57 -7.61 35.97
CA ARG A 49 -46.02 -7.15 37.29
C ARG A 49 -45.91 -5.63 37.41
N LEU A 50 -44.75 -5.07 37.08
CA LEU A 50 -44.51 -3.62 37.15
C LEU A 50 -45.44 -2.81 36.23
N LYS A 51 -45.74 -3.32 35.03
CA LYS A 51 -46.72 -2.69 34.12
C LYS A 51 -48.13 -2.66 34.71
N LYS A 52 -48.55 -3.72 35.42
CA LYS A 52 -49.85 -3.76 36.10
C LYS A 52 -49.90 -2.77 37.27
N ASP A 53 -48.83 -2.68 38.06
CA ASP A 53 -48.74 -1.74 39.18
C ASP A 53 -48.79 -0.28 38.71
N LYS A 54 -48.07 0.05 37.63
CA LYS A 54 -48.13 1.38 37.00
C LYS A 54 -49.55 1.75 36.56
N ARG A 55 -50.29 0.82 35.95
CA ARG A 55 -51.69 1.05 35.54
C ARG A 55 -52.59 1.28 36.76
N SER A 56 -52.43 0.49 37.82
CA SER A 56 -53.14 0.64 39.10
C SER A 56 -52.94 2.02 39.72
N LEU A 57 -51.69 2.49 39.77
CA LEU A 57 -51.34 3.81 40.31
C LEU A 57 -51.96 4.95 39.47
N LEU A 58 -51.91 4.87 38.15
CA LEU A 58 -52.52 5.86 37.27
C LEU A 58 -54.04 5.96 37.48
N VAL A 59 -54.72 4.82 37.71
CA VAL A 59 -56.15 4.81 38.03
C VAL A 59 -56.43 5.45 39.39
N LYS A 60 -55.58 5.23 40.41
CA LYS A 60 -55.70 5.91 41.72
C LYS A 60 -55.51 7.41 41.60
N VAL A 61 -54.50 7.87 40.87
CA VAL A 61 -54.25 9.31 40.62
C VAL A 61 -55.44 9.95 39.90
N CYS A 62 -56.01 9.26 38.90
CA CYS A 62 -57.19 9.73 38.18
C CYS A 62 -58.45 9.79 39.07
N ARG A 63 -58.60 8.86 40.04
CA ARG A 63 -59.69 8.92 41.04
C ARG A 63 -59.50 10.04 42.06
N MET A 64 -58.27 10.28 42.52
CA MET A 64 -57.96 11.38 43.44
C MET A 64 -58.20 12.75 42.79
N SER A 65 -57.85 12.90 41.52
CA SER A 65 -58.17 14.09 40.72
C SER A 65 -59.68 14.33 40.56
N LYS A 66 -60.51 13.27 40.58
CA LYS A 66 -61.98 13.37 40.51
C LYS A 66 -62.67 13.63 41.85
N GLN A 67 -62.00 13.42 42.99
CA GLN A 67 -62.58 13.63 44.33
C GLN A 67 -62.36 15.04 44.91
N GLN A 68 -61.62 15.91 44.23
CA GLN A 68 -61.26 17.26 44.72
C GLN A 68 -62.09 18.41 44.15
N HIS A 69 -63.31 18.16 43.65
CA HIS A 69 -64.21 19.23 43.20
C HIS A 69 -65.45 19.38 44.10
N SER A 70 -65.35 20.31 45.05
CA SER A 70 -66.47 20.87 45.82
C SER A 70 -66.38 22.40 45.83
N SER A 71 -67.22 23.02 45.01
CA SER A 71 -67.90 24.34 45.11
C SER A 71 -67.15 25.65 45.44
N LYS A 72 -65.82 25.74 45.35
CA LYS A 72 -65.11 27.06 45.35
C LYS A 72 -64.28 27.37 44.09
N PHE A 73 -64.34 26.53 43.07
CA PHE A 73 -63.41 26.58 41.93
C PHE A 73 -63.84 27.44 40.74
N ASP A 74 -65.11 27.81 40.61
CA ASP A 74 -65.56 28.48 39.38
C ASP A 74 -65.14 29.96 39.29
N GLN A 75 -64.93 30.64 40.41
CA GLN A 75 -64.33 31.99 40.42
C GLN A 75 -62.82 31.98 40.17
N ILE A 76 -62.09 31.02 40.77
CA ILE A 76 -60.65 30.86 40.57
C ILE A 76 -60.36 30.40 39.12
N ARG A 77 -61.24 29.59 38.53
CA ARG A 77 -61.05 29.04 37.19
C ARG A 77 -61.13 30.11 36.09
N GLU A 78 -61.95 31.15 36.23
CA GLU A 78 -61.97 32.26 35.25
C GLU A 78 -60.74 33.16 35.38
N GLU A 79 -60.32 33.53 36.59
CA GLU A 79 -59.08 34.31 36.80
C GLU A 79 -57.83 33.54 36.35
N HIS A 80 -57.76 32.24 36.66
CA HIS A 80 -56.67 31.38 36.19
C HIS A 80 -56.78 31.05 34.70
N LEU A 81 -57.96 30.97 34.09
CA LEU A 81 -58.07 30.79 32.63
C LEU A 81 -57.57 32.04 31.90
N PHE A 82 -57.92 33.24 32.36
CA PHE A 82 -57.40 34.49 31.82
C PHE A 82 -55.88 34.60 32.03
N GLY A 83 -55.39 34.24 33.23
CA GLY A 83 -53.95 34.16 33.53
C GLY A 83 -53.22 33.10 32.69
N ILE A 84 -53.81 31.93 32.45
CA ILE A 84 -53.26 30.87 31.58
C ILE A 84 -53.28 31.32 30.12
N GLN A 85 -54.27 32.09 29.69
CA GLN A 85 -54.37 32.57 28.32
C GLN A 85 -53.34 33.68 28.05
N ASN A 86 -53.11 34.58 29.00
CA ASN A 86 -52.00 35.54 28.96
C ASN A 86 -50.65 34.82 29.04
N LEU A 87 -50.47 33.85 29.95
CA LEU A 87 -49.25 33.03 30.01
C LEU A 87 -49.04 32.21 28.72
N LYS A 88 -50.10 31.75 28.04
CA LYS A 88 -49.98 31.10 26.74
C LYS A 88 -49.54 32.06 25.64
N VAL A 89 -50.03 33.31 25.68
CA VAL A 89 -49.59 34.37 24.76
C VAL A 89 -48.13 34.74 25.07
N ASP A 90 -47.74 34.80 26.34
CA ASP A 90 -46.38 35.09 26.79
C ASP A 90 -45.42 33.92 26.51
N ILE A 91 -45.86 32.67 26.64
CA ILE A 91 -45.07 31.48 26.25
C ILE A 91 -44.98 31.41 24.73
N ALA A 92 -46.03 31.75 23.98
CA ALA A 92 -45.99 31.79 22.52
C ALA A 92 -45.14 32.95 21.99
N SER A 93 -45.13 34.09 22.68
CA SER A 93 -44.26 35.22 22.36
C SER A 93 -42.82 34.93 22.77
N ALA A 94 -42.57 34.34 23.94
CA ALA A 94 -41.25 33.89 24.38
C ALA A 94 -40.70 32.76 23.49
N ALA A 95 -41.50 31.76 23.10
CA ALA A 95 -41.06 30.71 22.17
C ALA A 95 -40.85 31.25 20.74
N LYS A 96 -41.60 32.28 20.33
CA LYS A 96 -41.29 33.03 19.10
C LYS A 96 -40.02 33.85 19.28
N GLN A 97 -39.78 34.44 20.45
CA GLN A 97 -38.58 35.22 20.75
C GLN A 97 -37.35 34.30 20.79
N ASP A 98 -37.42 33.13 21.40
CA ASP A 98 -36.37 32.10 21.40
C ASP A 98 -36.09 31.60 19.99
N ARG A 99 -37.14 31.39 19.19
CA ARG A 99 -36.97 30.97 17.79
C ARG A 99 -36.46 32.10 16.89
N ILE A 100 -36.81 33.35 17.19
CA ILE A 100 -36.23 34.54 16.55
C ILE A 100 -34.77 34.66 16.96
N LEU A 101 -34.42 34.46 18.23
CA LEU A 101 -33.04 34.45 18.72
C LEU A 101 -32.23 33.32 18.09
N GLU A 102 -32.77 32.10 17.99
CA GLU A 102 -32.10 30.98 17.29
C GLU A 102 -31.91 31.27 15.79
N LEU A 103 -32.90 31.89 15.13
CA LEU A 103 -32.80 32.28 13.73
C LEU A 103 -31.88 33.49 13.52
N GLU A 104 -31.81 34.40 14.48
CA GLU A 104 -30.86 35.51 14.52
C GLU A 104 -29.44 35.01 14.79
N ASP A 105 -29.26 33.98 15.61
CA ASP A 105 -27.97 33.33 15.87
C ASP A 105 -27.51 32.53 14.63
N LEU A 106 -28.44 31.81 13.97
CA LEU A 106 -28.18 31.17 12.67
C LEU A 106 -27.88 32.19 11.57
N ASN A 107 -28.63 33.29 11.50
CA ASN A 107 -28.36 34.37 10.55
C ASN A 107 -27.06 35.10 10.86
N SER A 108 -26.68 35.24 12.14
CA SER A 108 -25.38 35.76 12.57
C SER A 108 -24.24 34.85 12.11
N ILE A 109 -24.38 33.53 12.32
CA ILE A 109 -23.42 32.52 11.85
C ILE A 109 -23.34 32.47 10.31
N LEU A 110 -24.45 32.71 9.61
CA LEU A 110 -24.49 32.73 8.15
C LEU A 110 -23.99 34.05 7.56
N ALA A 111 -24.22 35.18 8.23
CA ALA A 111 -23.80 36.51 7.82
C ALA A 111 -22.30 36.75 8.02
N ASP A 112 -21.65 36.00 8.92
CA ASP A 112 -20.21 36.13 9.09
C ASP A 112 -19.45 35.47 7.93
N ASP A 113 -18.74 36.29 7.17
CA ASP A 113 -17.85 35.88 6.08
C ASP A 113 -16.64 35.08 6.60
N LYS A 114 -16.41 35.11 7.92
CA LYS A 114 -15.29 34.42 8.58
C LYS A 114 -15.76 33.24 9.42
N ILE A 115 -15.07 32.12 9.26
CA ILE A 115 -15.20 30.92 10.09
C ILE A 115 -14.14 31.00 11.19
N GLU A 116 -14.57 31.11 12.44
CA GLU A 116 -13.67 30.98 13.59
C GLU A 116 -13.27 29.51 13.78
N SER A 117 -11.97 29.25 13.65
CA SER A 117 -11.41 27.89 13.71
C SER A 117 -10.23 27.80 14.67
N PHE A 118 -10.02 28.80 15.52
CA PHE A 118 -8.88 28.90 16.43
C PHE A 118 -9.36 29.32 17.82
N TYR A 119 -9.34 28.37 18.75
CA TYR A 119 -9.83 28.54 20.12
C TYR A 119 -8.76 28.06 21.10
N ASP A 120 -8.56 28.78 22.20
CA ASP A 120 -7.61 28.44 23.27
C ASP A 120 -6.19 28.07 22.79
N GLY A 121 -5.70 28.81 21.79
CA GLY A 121 -4.36 28.60 21.25
C GLY A 121 -4.24 27.40 20.28
N LYS A 122 -5.35 26.73 19.94
CA LYS A 122 -5.39 25.54 19.08
C LYS A 122 -6.32 25.73 17.89
N PHE A 123 -5.96 25.12 16.77
CA PHE A 123 -6.87 25.02 15.62
C PHE A 123 -7.88 23.91 15.84
N SER A 124 -9.10 24.07 15.30
CA SER A 124 -10.13 23.03 15.33
C SER A 124 -9.64 21.75 14.64
N ASN A 125 -10.22 20.61 15.01
CA ASN A 125 -9.80 19.30 14.48
C ASN A 125 -10.05 19.20 12.98
N GLU A 126 -11.12 19.82 12.47
CA GLU A 126 -11.50 19.83 11.06
C GLU A 126 -10.44 20.55 10.22
N VAL A 127 -9.91 21.69 10.70
CA VAL A 127 -8.83 22.41 10.02
C VAL A 127 -7.53 21.60 10.07
N ARG A 128 -7.23 20.96 11.21
CA ARG A 128 -6.05 20.12 11.36
C ARG A 128 -6.08 18.92 10.41
N GLU A 129 -7.21 18.21 10.36
CA GLU A 129 -7.46 17.07 9.47
C GLU A 129 -7.38 17.48 8.01
N THR A 130 -8.07 18.56 7.61
CA THR A 130 -8.02 19.09 6.25
C THR A 130 -6.58 19.37 5.80
N ILE A 131 -5.76 19.96 6.68
CA ILE A 131 -4.35 20.21 6.37
C ILE A 131 -3.57 18.90 6.26
N MET A 132 -3.75 17.95 7.19
CA MET A 132 -3.06 16.66 7.13
C MET A 132 -3.39 15.94 5.82
N THR A 133 -4.67 15.73 5.51
CA THR A 133 -5.13 15.07 4.28
C THR A 133 -4.63 15.80 3.03
N SER A 134 -4.67 17.14 3.00
CA SER A 134 -4.16 17.90 1.86
C SER A 134 -2.67 17.67 1.61
N LEU A 135 -1.87 17.56 2.68
CA LEU A 135 -0.44 17.37 2.60
C LEU A 135 -0.05 15.91 2.29
N THR A 136 -0.78 14.93 2.84
CA THR A 136 -0.43 13.50 2.76
C THR A 136 -1.09 12.80 1.57
N GLU A 137 -2.37 13.06 1.31
CA GLU A 137 -3.17 12.33 0.32
C GLU A 137 -3.32 13.12 -0.98
N CYS A 138 -3.53 14.44 -0.90
CA CYS A 138 -3.76 15.27 -2.08
C CYS A 138 -2.47 15.82 -2.71
N GLY A 139 -1.29 15.56 -2.12
CA GLY A 139 0.00 16.00 -2.65
C GLY A 139 0.18 17.52 -2.70
N VAL A 140 -0.57 18.28 -1.89
CA VAL A 140 -0.46 19.74 -1.84
C VAL A 140 0.80 20.12 -1.08
N SER A 141 1.60 21.05 -1.61
CA SER A 141 2.80 21.48 -0.89
C SER A 141 2.46 22.30 0.35
N GLN A 142 3.27 22.18 1.41
CA GLN A 142 3.10 22.91 2.66
C GLN A 142 3.03 24.45 2.48
N LYS A 143 3.71 24.96 1.44
CA LYS A 143 3.68 26.38 1.06
C LYS A 143 2.32 26.78 0.45
N LYS A 144 1.64 25.86 -0.23
CA LYS A 144 0.41 26.14 -0.98
C LYS A 144 -0.88 25.73 -0.24
N VAL A 145 -0.81 24.86 0.78
CA VAL A 145 -2.00 24.32 1.45
C VAL A 145 -2.97 25.40 1.97
N ASN A 146 -2.45 26.50 2.52
CA ASN A 146 -3.28 27.61 2.99
C ASN A 146 -4.04 28.29 1.83
N ASN A 147 -3.37 28.44 0.68
CA ASN A 147 -4.00 29.04 -0.50
C ASN A 147 -5.07 28.12 -1.06
N VAL A 148 -4.82 26.80 -1.08
CA VAL A 148 -5.81 25.81 -1.51
C VAL A 148 -7.05 25.87 -0.62
N ILE A 149 -6.88 25.82 0.70
CA ILE A 149 -7.99 25.92 1.66
C ILE A 149 -8.78 27.22 1.45
N SER A 150 -8.09 28.35 1.29
CA SER A 150 -8.74 29.66 1.11
C SER A 150 -9.51 29.74 -0.20
N ILE A 151 -8.95 29.25 -1.30
CA ILE A 151 -9.60 29.24 -2.62
C ILE A 151 -10.82 28.33 -2.61
N VAL A 152 -10.70 27.13 -2.05
CA VAL A 152 -11.80 26.16 -2.00
C VAL A 152 -12.94 26.68 -1.12
N LEU A 153 -12.65 27.17 0.09
CA LEU A 153 -13.69 27.73 0.97
C LEU A 153 -14.34 28.96 0.33
N LYS A 154 -13.55 29.90 -0.18
CA LYS A 154 -14.10 31.12 -0.79
C LYS A 154 -14.99 30.82 -1.99
N ASN A 155 -14.58 29.89 -2.87
CA ASN A 155 -15.32 29.61 -4.10
C ASN A 155 -16.56 28.72 -3.87
N LEU A 156 -16.54 27.83 -2.87
CA LEU A 156 -17.65 26.92 -2.62
C LEU A 156 -18.66 27.47 -1.61
N THR A 157 -18.23 28.23 -0.60
CA THR A 157 -19.11 28.68 0.48
C THR A 157 -19.17 30.20 0.60
N GLY A 158 -18.35 30.94 -0.14
CA GLY A 158 -18.21 32.40 0.03
C GLY A 158 -17.39 32.79 1.27
N LYS A 159 -17.03 31.84 2.14
CA LYS A 159 -16.42 32.12 3.45
C LYS A 159 -14.91 31.98 3.45
N GLN A 160 -14.26 32.53 4.48
CA GLN A 160 -12.82 32.40 4.74
C GLN A 160 -12.55 32.01 6.20
N LEU A 161 -11.43 31.35 6.46
CA LEU A 161 -11.00 31.10 7.84
C LEU A 161 -10.47 32.39 8.46
N SER A 162 -10.85 32.66 9.71
CA SER A 162 -10.37 33.84 10.45
C SER A 162 -8.85 33.84 10.61
N ARG A 163 -8.27 32.64 10.79
CA ARG A 163 -6.83 32.44 10.94
C ARG A 163 -6.40 31.15 10.25
N LEU A 164 -5.27 31.21 9.53
CA LEU A 164 -4.64 30.05 8.93
C LEU A 164 -3.38 29.63 9.71
N PRO A 165 -3.06 28.32 9.76
CA PRO A 165 -1.84 27.85 10.41
C PRO A 165 -0.57 28.40 9.78
N SER A 166 0.37 28.81 10.63
CA SER A 166 1.71 29.22 10.20
C SER A 166 2.51 28.03 9.67
N ALA A 167 3.63 28.30 9.00
CA ALA A 167 4.53 27.25 8.53
C ALA A 167 4.96 26.30 9.67
N GLY A 168 5.31 26.86 10.84
CA GLY A 168 5.71 26.07 12.01
C GLY A 168 4.59 25.17 12.55
N VAL A 169 3.35 25.66 12.58
CA VAL A 169 2.19 24.83 13.00
C VAL A 169 1.99 23.68 12.02
N LYS A 170 2.06 23.93 10.71
CA LYS A 170 1.96 22.89 9.68
C LYS A 170 3.06 21.84 9.80
N SER A 171 4.30 22.25 10.10
CA SER A 171 5.40 21.32 10.32
C SER A 171 5.15 20.44 11.55
N ARG A 172 4.59 21.00 12.63
CA ARG A 172 4.21 20.21 13.82
C ARG A 172 3.12 19.20 13.51
N LEU A 173 2.08 19.59 12.76
CA LEU A 173 1.02 18.67 12.32
C LEU A 173 1.59 17.50 11.49
N LEU A 174 2.58 17.75 10.62
CA LEU A 174 3.24 16.67 9.89
C LEU A 174 4.07 15.75 10.80
N ILE A 175 4.71 16.28 11.84
CA ILE A 175 5.44 15.48 12.82
C ILE A 175 4.46 14.62 13.63
N GLU A 176 3.31 15.18 14.02
CA GLU A 176 2.22 14.46 14.70
C GLU A 176 1.70 13.33 13.81
N ALA A 177 1.32 13.62 12.56
CA ALA A 177 0.89 12.61 11.59
C ALA A 177 1.94 11.51 11.36
N LYS A 178 3.23 11.88 11.31
CA LYS A 178 4.33 10.91 11.23
C LYS A 178 4.38 10.01 12.46
N ARG A 179 4.19 10.56 13.67
CA ARG A 179 4.19 9.77 14.92
C ARG A 179 3.00 8.81 14.96
N ASP A 180 1.82 9.26 14.53
CA ASP A 180 0.63 8.41 14.45
C ASP A 180 0.83 7.27 13.44
N ALA A 181 1.39 7.57 12.27
CA ALA A 181 1.74 6.55 11.27
C ALA A 181 2.78 5.55 11.83
N GLN A 182 3.81 6.03 12.55
CA GLN A 182 4.79 5.15 13.19
C GLN A 182 4.15 4.22 14.23
N LYS A 183 3.21 4.73 15.02
CA LYS A 183 2.46 3.95 15.99
C LYS A 183 1.60 2.89 15.30
N GLN A 184 0.86 3.27 14.25
CA GLN A 184 0.07 2.33 13.45
C GLN A 184 0.92 1.20 12.87
N VAL A 185 2.09 1.51 12.35
CA VAL A 185 3.02 0.51 11.80
C VAL A 185 3.54 -0.40 12.90
N ALA A 186 3.95 0.15 14.05
CA ALA A 186 4.43 -0.63 15.18
C ALA A 186 3.34 -1.56 15.71
N GLU A 187 2.10 -1.06 15.88
CA GLU A 187 0.95 -1.87 16.26
C GLU A 187 0.68 -2.97 15.23
N ALA A 188 0.66 -2.66 13.93
CA ALA A 188 0.47 -3.67 12.89
C ALA A 188 1.55 -4.76 12.90
N MET A 189 2.80 -4.37 13.19
CA MET A 189 3.94 -5.27 13.36
C MET A 189 3.96 -6.02 14.70
N LEU A 190 3.05 -5.73 15.62
CA LEU A 190 2.94 -6.38 16.94
C LEU A 190 1.59 -7.08 17.15
N ASN A 191 0.60 -6.79 16.30
CA ASN A 191 -0.79 -7.24 16.42
C ASN A 191 -1.00 -8.73 16.14
N TYR A 192 0.02 -9.39 15.60
CA TYR A 192 0.02 -10.83 15.49
C TYR A 192 0.75 -11.37 16.70
N GLU A 193 0.16 -12.35 17.38
CA GLU A 193 0.97 -13.32 18.12
C GLU A 193 1.90 -13.94 17.08
N TYR A 194 3.06 -13.32 16.94
CA TYR A 194 4.19 -13.97 16.31
C TYR A 194 4.36 -15.22 17.13
N ASP A 195 4.31 -16.37 16.47
CA ASP A 195 4.87 -17.58 17.03
C ASP A 195 6.37 -17.29 17.22
N LEU A 196 6.73 -16.52 18.25
CA LEU A 196 7.98 -16.70 18.97
C LEU A 196 7.94 -18.18 19.26
N PRO A 197 8.78 -18.97 18.57
CA PRO A 197 8.46 -20.35 18.33
C PRO A 197 8.21 -21.01 19.68
N ASP A 198 6.95 -21.39 19.91
CA ASP A 198 6.66 -22.37 20.93
C ASP A 198 7.52 -23.56 20.52
N LEU A 199 8.45 -23.95 21.39
CA LEU A 199 9.42 -25.02 21.15
C LEU A 199 8.75 -26.32 20.70
N ASN A 200 7.43 -26.42 20.88
CA ASN A 200 6.58 -27.54 20.52
C ASN A 200 6.02 -27.51 19.08
N ASP A 201 6.11 -26.42 18.32
CA ASP A 201 5.50 -26.29 16.97
C ASP A 201 6.51 -25.94 15.85
N ILE A 202 7.74 -26.45 15.99
CA ILE A 202 8.80 -26.42 14.96
C ILE A 202 8.37 -27.30 13.76
N GLY A 203 7.48 -26.78 12.92
CA GLY A 203 6.94 -27.50 11.77
C GLY A 203 5.79 -26.82 11.02
N GLN A 204 5.11 -25.87 11.65
CA GLN A 204 4.15 -24.98 10.98
C GLN A 204 4.85 -23.66 10.68
N GLY A 205 4.93 -23.27 9.40
CA GLY A 205 5.78 -22.16 8.95
C GLY A 205 5.62 -20.88 9.78
N HIS A 206 6.74 -20.30 10.21
CA HIS A 206 6.76 -19.09 11.04
C HIS A 206 5.89 -17.99 10.45
N LYS A 207 4.81 -17.62 11.15
CA LYS A 207 4.05 -16.42 10.82
C LYS A 207 4.83 -15.22 11.30
N GLY A 208 5.24 -14.37 10.36
CA GLY A 208 5.93 -13.15 10.70
C GLY A 208 5.93 -12.14 9.57
N ASN A 209 6.55 -11.02 9.84
CA ASN A 209 6.60 -9.90 8.93
C ASN A 209 7.68 -10.13 7.85
N CYS A 210 7.40 -9.67 6.63
CA CYS A 210 8.35 -9.64 5.53
C CYS A 210 8.88 -8.21 5.36
N LEU A 211 10.20 -8.03 5.50
CA LEU A 211 10.86 -6.75 5.27
C LEU A 211 11.21 -6.57 3.81
N HIS A 212 10.64 -5.57 3.17
CA HIS A 212 10.98 -5.16 1.81
C HIS A 212 11.98 -4.01 1.84
N GLN A 213 12.93 -4.05 0.91
CA GLN A 213 13.94 -3.01 0.76
C GLN A 213 13.97 -2.55 -0.69
N ASP A 214 14.03 -1.24 -0.87
CA ASP A 214 14.23 -0.61 -2.16
C ASP A 214 15.16 0.59 -2.01
N ALA A 215 16.06 0.79 -2.96
CA ALA A 215 17.07 1.83 -2.91
C ALA A 215 17.12 2.58 -4.23
N THR A 216 17.31 3.89 -4.16
CA THR A 216 17.49 4.71 -5.36
C THR A 216 18.55 5.78 -5.13
N SER A 217 19.20 6.19 -6.21
CA SER A 217 20.20 7.26 -6.18
C SER A 217 19.76 8.37 -7.13
N LYS A 218 19.59 9.58 -6.60
CA LYS A 218 19.13 10.73 -7.39
C LYS A 218 19.89 11.99 -6.98
N HIS A 219 20.40 12.74 -7.95
CA HIS A 219 21.16 13.97 -7.72
C HIS A 219 22.31 13.80 -6.70
N HIS A 220 23.10 12.73 -6.84
CA HIS A 220 24.22 12.38 -5.93
C HIS A 220 23.81 12.10 -4.48
N LYS A 221 22.52 11.86 -4.22
CA LYS A 221 22.00 11.42 -2.92
C LYS A 221 21.50 10.00 -3.03
N HIS A 222 21.75 9.21 -1.99
CA HIS A 222 21.25 7.85 -1.87
C HIS A 222 20.03 7.83 -0.95
N PHE A 223 18.98 7.17 -1.38
CA PHE A 223 17.76 7.01 -0.60
C PHE A 223 17.46 5.54 -0.42
N GLN A 224 17.13 5.16 0.81
CA GLN A 224 16.72 3.83 1.19
C GLN A 224 15.27 3.87 1.69
N SER A 225 14.43 3.04 1.10
CA SER A 225 13.07 2.78 1.54
C SER A 225 13.01 1.43 2.24
N PHE A 226 12.22 1.35 3.29
CA PHE A 226 11.82 0.09 3.89
C PHE A 226 10.30 0.00 3.93
N GLN A 227 9.78 -1.20 3.67
CA GLN A 227 8.37 -1.50 3.84
C GLN A 227 8.25 -2.82 4.57
N ILE A 228 7.13 -3.03 5.26
CA ILE A 228 6.84 -4.26 5.96
C ILE A 228 5.53 -4.82 5.43
N THR A 229 5.49 -6.11 5.11
CA THR A 229 4.25 -6.82 4.81
C THR A 229 3.93 -7.75 5.96
N THR A 230 2.75 -7.56 6.55
CA THR A 230 2.23 -8.34 7.67
C THR A 230 1.62 -9.68 7.19
N PRO A 231 1.39 -10.65 8.10
CA PRO A 231 0.78 -11.93 7.75
C PRO A 231 -0.60 -11.85 7.06
N ASP A 232 -1.37 -10.78 7.30
CA ASP A 232 -2.64 -10.49 6.61
C ASP A 232 -2.45 -9.87 5.21
N LYS A 233 -1.22 -9.82 4.70
CA LYS A 233 -0.83 -9.27 3.39
C LYS A 233 -1.04 -7.76 3.25
N LYS A 234 -1.18 -7.03 4.35
CA LYS A 234 -1.11 -5.56 4.30
C LYS A 234 0.34 -5.13 4.25
N THR A 235 0.61 -4.12 3.44
CA THR A 235 1.96 -3.54 3.30
C THR A 235 1.96 -2.13 3.87
N PHE A 236 2.92 -1.85 4.74
CA PHE A 236 3.12 -0.54 5.35
C PHE A 236 4.50 -0.01 4.98
N SER A 237 4.59 1.29 4.69
CA SER A 237 5.88 1.95 4.51
C SER A 237 6.48 2.34 5.85
N LEU A 238 7.74 1.99 6.08
CA LEU A 238 8.50 2.47 7.24
C LEU A 238 9.16 3.84 6.97
N GLY A 239 9.04 4.34 5.73
CA GLY A 239 9.58 5.61 5.28
C GLY A 239 10.72 5.49 4.27
N LEU A 240 11.09 6.65 3.71
CA LEU A 240 12.20 6.86 2.78
C LEU A 240 13.22 7.77 3.44
N ASN A 241 14.44 7.25 3.67
CA ASN A 241 15.51 7.98 4.33
C ASN A 241 16.67 8.22 3.37
N GLU A 242 17.26 9.42 3.41
CA GLU A 242 18.55 9.67 2.80
C GLU A 242 19.62 8.92 3.61
N VAL A 243 20.46 8.14 2.92
CA VAL A 243 21.57 7.38 3.51
C VAL A 243 22.89 7.90 2.95
N ARG A 244 23.95 7.80 3.76
CA ARG A 244 25.28 8.31 3.38
C ARG A 244 25.83 7.59 2.15
N SER A 245 25.59 6.29 2.05
CA SER A 245 26.04 5.43 0.97
C SER A 245 25.13 4.21 0.85
N GLY A 246 25.17 3.54 -0.31
CA GLY A 246 24.41 2.31 -0.57
C GLY A 246 25.08 1.03 -0.05
N ASP A 247 26.00 1.13 0.93
CA ASP A 247 26.63 -0.04 1.55
C ASP A 247 25.76 -0.64 2.67
N ALA A 248 25.99 -1.91 2.99
CA ALA A 248 25.18 -2.66 3.95
C ALA A 248 25.15 -2.02 5.35
N ALA A 249 26.27 -1.44 5.82
CA ALA A 249 26.35 -0.86 7.15
C ALA A 249 25.53 0.44 7.25
N SER A 250 25.57 1.27 6.21
CA SER A 250 24.72 2.47 6.10
C SER A 250 23.24 2.12 6.06
N ILE A 251 22.87 1.09 5.28
CA ILE A 251 21.49 0.59 5.21
C ILE A 251 21.05 0.05 6.58
N MET A 252 21.89 -0.73 7.26
CA MET A 252 21.58 -1.28 8.58
C MET A 252 21.44 -0.20 9.66
N SER A 253 22.29 0.83 9.61
CA SER A 253 22.16 1.99 10.50
C SER A 253 20.83 2.72 10.31
N SER A 254 20.42 2.94 9.05
CA SER A 254 19.12 3.51 8.71
C SER A 254 17.97 2.63 9.22
N PHE A 255 18.05 1.31 9.01
CA PHE A 255 17.06 0.36 9.51
C PHE A 255 16.92 0.41 11.04
N LYS A 256 18.05 0.35 11.77
CA LYS A 256 18.06 0.46 13.24
C LYS A 256 17.37 1.74 13.69
N ASN A 257 17.73 2.88 13.10
CA ASN A 257 17.11 4.17 13.44
C ASN A 257 15.59 4.17 13.21
N ILE A 258 15.11 3.53 12.14
CA ILE A 258 13.67 3.37 11.88
C ILE A 258 13.02 2.54 12.99
N ILE A 259 13.55 1.34 13.29
CA ILE A 259 12.96 0.47 14.32
C ILE A 259 12.98 1.12 15.71
N TYR A 260 14.06 1.82 16.07
CA TYR A 260 14.10 2.59 17.33
C TYR A 260 13.03 3.68 17.37
N ASN A 261 12.81 4.40 16.27
CA ASN A 261 11.76 5.41 16.19
C ASN A 261 10.35 4.79 16.30
N LEU A 262 10.13 3.60 15.74
CA LEU A 262 8.87 2.85 15.87
C LEU A 262 8.66 2.41 17.32
N GLY A 263 9.68 1.86 17.99
CA GLY A 263 9.62 1.47 19.39
C GLY A 263 9.32 2.65 20.33
N GLN A 264 9.94 3.80 20.08
CA GLN A 264 9.63 5.05 20.79
C GLN A 264 8.19 5.54 20.55
N ALA A 265 7.66 5.38 19.34
CA ALA A 265 6.30 5.80 19.01
C ALA A 265 5.23 4.88 19.62
N ALA A 266 5.54 3.59 19.77
CA ALA A 266 4.63 2.62 20.39
C ALA A 266 4.54 2.83 21.90
N GLN A 267 5.61 2.53 22.65
CA GLN A 267 5.60 2.56 24.13
C GLN A 267 6.92 2.98 24.79
N ASN A 268 7.96 3.39 24.05
CA ASN A 268 9.26 3.81 24.60
C ASN A 268 9.92 2.78 25.55
N GLU A 269 9.65 1.50 25.31
CA GLU A 269 10.25 0.38 26.02
C GLU A 269 11.29 -0.32 25.13
N PRO A 270 12.48 -0.65 25.64
CA PRO A 270 13.51 -1.37 24.88
C PRO A 270 13.03 -2.70 24.29
N GLU A 271 12.19 -3.43 25.03
CA GLU A 271 11.64 -4.73 24.61
C GLU A 271 10.86 -4.64 23.30
N ILE A 272 10.18 -3.51 23.05
CA ILE A 272 9.41 -3.30 21.82
C ILE A 272 10.33 -3.31 20.58
N VAL A 273 11.54 -2.74 20.68
CA VAL A 273 12.53 -2.77 19.59
C VAL A 273 12.93 -4.21 19.28
N SER A 274 13.13 -5.01 20.32
CA SER A 274 13.46 -6.43 20.20
C SER A 274 12.30 -7.19 19.54
N ARG A 275 11.06 -7.00 20.00
CA ARG A 275 9.86 -7.60 19.40
C ARG A 275 9.64 -7.21 17.94
N LEU A 276 9.76 -5.92 17.62
CA LEU A 276 9.64 -5.42 16.24
C LEU A 276 10.70 -6.05 15.33
N THR A 277 11.95 -6.14 15.79
CA THR A 277 13.04 -6.73 15.00
C THR A 277 12.84 -8.23 14.81
N CYS A 278 12.52 -8.96 15.88
CA CYS A 278 12.36 -10.41 15.87
C CYS A 278 11.10 -10.87 15.13
N SER A 279 10.09 -10.00 15.01
CA SER A 279 8.89 -10.23 14.17
C SER A 279 9.21 -10.45 12.69
N ILE A 280 10.40 -10.01 12.23
CA ILE A 280 10.85 -10.16 10.84
C ILE A 280 11.36 -11.59 10.64
N VAL A 281 10.66 -12.34 9.78
CA VAL A 281 10.99 -13.74 9.46
C VAL A 281 11.49 -13.91 8.02
N SER A 282 11.29 -12.87 7.20
CA SER A 282 11.78 -12.88 5.83
C SER A 282 12.13 -11.49 5.33
N THR A 283 13.00 -11.44 4.32
CA THR A 283 13.35 -10.22 3.60
C THR A 283 13.07 -10.37 2.11
N MET A 284 12.75 -9.27 1.44
CA MET A 284 12.62 -9.17 -0.01
C MET A 284 13.39 -7.94 -0.50
N SER A 285 14.47 -8.16 -1.24
CA SER A 285 15.33 -7.09 -1.74
C SER A 285 15.83 -7.35 -3.17
N ASP A 286 16.57 -6.41 -3.76
CA ASP A 286 17.27 -6.65 -5.03
C ASP A 286 18.50 -7.57 -4.87
N GLN A 287 19.11 -7.98 -5.98
CA GLN A 287 20.32 -8.83 -5.99
C GLN A 287 21.65 -8.04 -5.85
N GLY A 288 21.58 -6.77 -5.46
CA GLY A 288 22.73 -5.92 -5.25
C GLY A 288 23.65 -6.46 -4.15
N ALA A 289 24.96 -6.25 -4.31
CA ALA A 289 25.98 -6.83 -3.43
C ALA A 289 25.85 -6.42 -1.95
N ALA A 290 25.21 -5.29 -1.66
CA ALA A 290 24.97 -4.83 -0.30
C ALA A 290 23.88 -5.63 0.44
N ASN A 291 22.90 -6.19 -0.28
CA ASN A 291 21.72 -6.82 0.34
C ASN A 291 22.01 -8.18 1.02
N PRO A 292 22.83 -9.07 0.46
CA PRO A 292 23.26 -10.27 1.19
C PRO A 292 23.96 -9.95 2.50
N LEU A 293 24.84 -8.94 2.51
CA LEU A 293 25.56 -8.50 3.71
C LEU A 293 24.61 -7.82 4.70
N PHE A 294 23.65 -7.01 4.23
CA PHE A 294 22.60 -6.47 5.08
C PHE A 294 21.78 -7.59 5.75
N ASN A 295 21.34 -8.60 5.00
CA ASN A 295 20.58 -9.73 5.56
C ASN A 295 21.39 -10.47 6.64
N GLN A 296 22.71 -10.62 6.47
CA GLN A 296 23.59 -11.17 7.49
C GLN A 296 23.65 -10.28 8.73
N GLN A 297 23.79 -8.97 8.56
CA GLN A 297 23.81 -8.01 9.67
C GLN A 297 22.48 -7.94 10.42
N LEU A 298 21.36 -8.03 9.70
CA LEU A 298 20.01 -8.09 10.27
C LEU A 298 19.83 -9.38 11.07
N LYS A 299 20.31 -10.52 10.56
CA LYS A 299 20.28 -11.78 11.29
C LYS A 299 21.09 -11.70 12.59
N ALA A 300 22.31 -11.18 12.54
CA ALA A 300 23.14 -11.00 13.73
C ALA A 300 22.50 -10.04 14.74
N PHE A 301 21.84 -8.98 14.26
CA PHE A 301 21.11 -8.05 15.11
C PHE A 301 19.90 -8.73 15.78
N LYS A 302 19.14 -9.54 15.04
CA LYS A 302 18.06 -10.36 15.59
C LYS A 302 18.59 -11.33 16.66
N GLU A 303 19.66 -12.05 16.37
CA GLU A 303 20.33 -12.97 17.31
C GLU A 303 20.70 -12.26 18.63
N SER A 304 21.20 -11.01 18.55
CA SER A 304 21.54 -10.24 19.74
C SER A 304 20.35 -9.77 20.59
N LEU A 305 19.14 -9.74 20.03
CA LEU A 305 17.92 -9.25 20.69
C LEU A 305 16.98 -10.38 21.13
N LEU A 306 17.24 -11.63 20.73
CA LEU A 306 16.47 -12.79 21.17
C LEU A 306 16.40 -12.94 22.70
N PRO A 307 17.49 -12.71 23.47
CA PRO A 307 17.44 -12.83 24.93
C PRO A 307 16.43 -11.90 25.61
N ASP A 308 16.08 -10.77 25.00
CA ASP A 308 15.15 -9.80 25.57
C ASP A 308 13.69 -10.25 25.51
N ILE A 309 13.38 -11.26 24.68
CA ILE A 309 12.00 -11.65 24.35
C ILE A 309 11.72 -13.10 24.76
N VAL A 310 12.77 -13.93 24.80
CA VAL A 310 12.66 -15.37 25.04
C VAL A 310 13.13 -15.66 26.46
N GLU A 311 12.19 -16.01 27.33
CA GLU A 311 12.51 -16.47 28.68
C GLU A 311 13.49 -17.66 28.62
N ASN A 312 14.51 -17.64 29.49
CA ASN A 312 15.54 -18.67 29.57
C ASN A 312 16.29 -18.92 28.24
N CYS A 313 16.40 -17.93 27.36
CA CYS A 313 17.14 -18.03 26.10
C CYS A 313 18.56 -18.59 26.30
N GLU A 314 19.25 -18.21 27.38
CA GLU A 314 20.60 -18.71 27.69
C GLU A 314 20.68 -20.23 27.77
N ASN A 315 19.64 -20.88 28.30
CA ASN A 315 19.54 -22.33 28.50
C ASN A 315 19.12 -23.09 27.23
N LEU A 316 18.70 -22.40 26.16
CA LEU A 316 18.41 -23.03 24.88
C LEU A 316 19.70 -23.46 24.19
N ASP A 317 19.64 -24.63 23.54
CA ASP A 317 20.74 -25.12 22.75
C ASP A 317 20.99 -24.24 21.51
N ASN A 318 22.21 -24.29 20.99
CA ASN A 318 22.63 -23.45 19.87
C ASN A 318 21.84 -23.72 18.58
N ASN A 319 21.30 -24.94 18.38
CA ASN A 319 20.50 -25.25 17.19
C ASN A 319 19.13 -24.58 17.29
N THR A 320 18.51 -24.63 18.47
CA THR A 320 17.24 -23.94 18.73
C THR A 320 17.40 -22.43 18.52
N LYS A 321 18.44 -21.81 19.11
CA LYS A 321 18.74 -20.38 18.89
C LYS A 321 18.92 -20.04 17.41
N ALA A 322 19.63 -20.90 16.67
CA ALA A 322 19.86 -20.71 15.24
C ALA A 322 18.56 -20.83 14.40
N GLU A 323 17.64 -21.72 14.78
CA GLU A 323 16.34 -21.83 14.13
C GLU A 323 15.43 -20.63 14.48
N MET A 324 15.47 -20.11 15.71
CA MET A 324 14.74 -18.88 16.09
C MET A 324 15.23 -17.64 15.33
N ALA A 325 16.54 -17.57 15.09
CA ALA A 325 17.18 -16.52 14.31
C ALA A 325 17.02 -16.69 12.79
N LYS A 326 16.46 -17.82 12.34
CA LYS A 326 16.36 -18.13 10.92
C LYS A 326 15.47 -17.12 10.22
N MET A 327 15.96 -16.68 9.07
CA MET A 327 15.29 -15.69 8.24
C MET A 327 15.36 -16.12 6.79
N SER A 328 14.22 -16.12 6.11
CA SER A 328 14.16 -16.43 4.69
C SER A 328 14.52 -15.19 3.87
N SER A 329 15.61 -15.25 3.09
CA SER A 329 16.00 -14.15 2.20
C SER A 329 15.46 -14.40 0.79
N PHE A 330 14.56 -13.54 0.34
CA PHE A 330 14.07 -13.50 -1.03
C PHE A 330 14.73 -12.36 -1.78
N PHE A 331 15.15 -12.65 -3.01
CA PHE A 331 15.70 -11.64 -3.90
C PHE A 331 14.82 -11.50 -5.13
N CYS A 332 14.63 -10.28 -5.58
CA CYS A 332 13.88 -9.95 -6.77
C CYS A 332 14.47 -10.69 -7.98
N LYS A 333 13.74 -11.70 -8.44
CA LYS A 333 14.17 -12.59 -9.53
C LYS A 333 14.15 -11.90 -10.90
N MET A 334 13.61 -10.68 -10.98
CA MET A 334 13.60 -9.89 -12.21
C MET A 334 14.96 -9.28 -12.58
N HIS A 335 15.89 -9.16 -11.62
CA HIS A 335 17.23 -8.62 -11.91
C HIS A 335 18.02 -9.45 -12.93
N ILE A 336 17.66 -10.72 -13.12
CA ILE A 336 18.22 -11.54 -14.21
C ILE A 336 17.95 -10.89 -15.57
N PHE A 337 16.74 -10.36 -15.80
CA PHE A 337 16.37 -9.71 -17.06
C PHE A 337 16.96 -8.31 -17.18
N VAL A 338 17.08 -7.58 -16.07
CA VAL A 338 17.83 -6.29 -16.04
C VAL A 338 19.24 -6.50 -16.54
N ASN A 339 19.93 -7.45 -15.92
CA ASN A 339 21.34 -7.72 -16.20
C ASN A 339 21.49 -8.24 -17.63
N MET A 340 20.61 -9.14 -18.05
CA MET A 340 20.60 -9.62 -19.43
C MET A 340 20.38 -8.49 -20.45
N ALA A 341 19.43 -7.58 -20.22
CA ALA A 341 19.19 -6.45 -21.12
C ALA A 341 20.42 -5.54 -21.21
N SER A 342 21.05 -5.23 -20.06
CA SER A 342 22.27 -4.41 -19.99
C SER A 342 23.44 -5.06 -20.74
N GLU A 343 23.67 -6.36 -20.54
CA GLU A 343 24.76 -7.06 -21.22
C GLU A 343 24.49 -7.26 -22.72
N VAL A 344 23.25 -7.58 -23.12
CA VAL A 344 22.89 -7.70 -24.54
C VAL A 344 23.06 -6.36 -25.26
N ASP A 345 22.68 -5.23 -24.63
CA ASP A 345 22.88 -3.90 -25.22
C ASP A 345 24.37 -3.58 -25.45
N LYS A 346 25.25 -3.91 -24.47
CA LYS A 346 26.71 -3.79 -24.64
C LYS A 346 27.23 -4.67 -25.77
N CYS A 347 26.78 -5.92 -25.85
CA CYS A 347 27.18 -6.84 -26.92
C CYS A 347 26.73 -6.33 -28.29
N LEU A 348 25.50 -5.85 -28.42
CA LEU A 348 24.99 -5.24 -29.65
C LEU A 348 25.80 -4.01 -30.04
N GLN A 349 26.11 -3.13 -29.09
CA GLN A 349 26.93 -1.95 -29.34
C GLN A 349 28.32 -2.30 -29.89
N VAL A 350 28.98 -3.32 -29.32
CA VAL A 350 30.26 -3.83 -29.83
C VAL A 350 30.10 -4.41 -31.23
N PHE A 351 29.09 -5.27 -31.45
CA PHE A 351 28.83 -5.86 -32.76
C PHE A 351 28.57 -4.78 -33.83
N GLU A 352 27.64 -3.87 -33.57
CA GLU A 352 27.25 -2.78 -34.46
C GLU A 352 28.43 -1.87 -34.81
N SER A 353 29.30 -1.57 -33.85
CA SER A 353 30.51 -0.76 -34.09
C SER A 353 31.49 -1.41 -35.08
N ASN A 354 31.42 -2.74 -35.26
CA ASN A 354 32.26 -3.47 -36.19
C ASN A 354 31.62 -3.69 -37.57
N VAL A 355 30.28 -3.60 -37.68
CA VAL A 355 29.55 -3.95 -38.91
C VAL A 355 28.81 -2.79 -39.57
N CYS A 356 28.52 -1.71 -38.83
CA CYS A 356 27.77 -0.57 -39.36
C CYS A 356 28.71 0.49 -39.97
N ASN A 357 28.27 1.09 -41.08
CA ASN A 357 29.00 2.16 -41.74
C ASN A 357 28.57 3.53 -41.17
N GLY A 358 29.16 3.92 -40.05
CA GLY A 358 28.93 5.22 -39.42
C GLY A 358 27.83 5.24 -38.35
N LYS A 359 27.63 6.43 -37.76
CA LYS A 359 26.64 6.65 -36.68
C LYS A 359 25.45 7.45 -37.23
N ASN A 360 24.27 7.22 -36.67
CA ASN A 360 23.07 7.99 -37.00
C ASN A 360 23.28 9.47 -36.63
N PRO A 361 23.28 10.40 -37.60
CA PRO A 361 23.57 11.81 -37.35
C PRO A 361 22.43 12.55 -36.63
N TYR A 362 21.23 11.97 -36.63
CA TYR A 362 20.05 12.53 -35.95
C TYR A 362 19.87 11.94 -34.53
N ALA A 363 20.69 10.95 -34.16
CA ALA A 363 20.65 10.38 -32.83
C ALA A 363 21.35 11.31 -31.83
N PHE A 364 20.72 11.52 -30.69
CA PHE A 364 21.42 12.08 -29.53
C PHE A 364 22.51 11.10 -29.08
N GLU A 365 23.65 11.62 -28.61
CA GLU A 365 24.76 10.80 -28.07
C GLU A 365 24.35 10.10 -26.77
N TRP A 366 23.83 8.88 -26.90
CA TRP A 366 23.46 8.01 -25.79
C TRP A 366 24.37 6.79 -25.80
N LYS A 367 24.74 6.29 -24.61
CA LYS A 367 25.54 5.07 -24.43
C LYS A 367 24.66 3.82 -24.57
N GLU A 368 23.98 3.66 -25.69
CA GLU A 368 23.16 2.48 -26.02
C GLU A 368 23.51 1.94 -27.42
N SER A 369 23.10 0.70 -27.73
CA SER A 369 23.18 0.15 -29.10
C SER A 369 22.17 0.83 -30.04
N GLY A 370 22.42 0.78 -31.35
CA GLY A 370 21.50 1.21 -32.39
C GLY A 370 20.18 0.43 -32.39
N ALA A 371 20.20 -0.88 -32.13
CA ALA A 371 18.98 -1.66 -31.96
C ALA A 371 18.14 -1.21 -30.74
N SER A 372 18.77 -0.97 -29.59
CA SER A 372 18.08 -0.43 -28.41
C SER A 372 17.56 0.99 -28.66
N ARG A 373 18.37 1.84 -29.30
CA ARG A 373 17.97 3.19 -29.70
C ARG A 373 16.75 3.15 -30.60
N LEU A 374 16.76 2.35 -31.66
CA LEU A 374 15.64 2.19 -32.60
C LEU A 374 14.36 1.77 -31.87
N THR A 375 14.47 0.78 -30.98
CA THR A 375 13.35 0.31 -30.16
C THR A 375 12.77 1.45 -29.31
N ARG A 376 13.64 2.20 -28.64
CA ARG A 376 13.27 3.32 -27.77
C ARG A 376 12.68 4.50 -28.55
N THR A 377 13.29 4.89 -29.67
CA THR A 377 12.83 6.03 -30.48
C THR A 377 11.51 5.71 -31.18
N ALA A 378 11.34 4.49 -31.74
CA ALA A 378 10.07 4.04 -32.32
C ALA A 378 8.96 4.08 -31.27
N SER A 379 9.20 3.51 -30.09
CA SER A 379 8.24 3.55 -28.97
C SER A 379 7.91 4.97 -28.52
N LYS A 380 8.90 5.87 -28.50
CA LYS A 380 8.72 7.28 -28.13
C LYS A 380 7.95 8.07 -29.18
N ALA A 381 8.16 7.78 -30.47
CA ALA A 381 7.53 8.51 -31.56
C ALA A 381 6.11 8.01 -31.88
N LEU A 382 5.90 6.70 -31.83
CA LEU A 382 4.75 6.06 -32.48
C LEU A 382 3.68 5.55 -31.50
N THR A 383 3.80 5.87 -30.21
CA THR A 383 2.81 5.52 -29.18
C THR A 383 2.11 6.75 -28.61
N LEU A 384 0.85 6.59 -28.18
CA LEU A 384 0.01 7.71 -27.71
C LEU A 384 0.55 8.40 -26.46
N HIS A 385 1.26 7.66 -25.60
CA HIS A 385 1.87 8.19 -24.38
C HIS A 385 3.39 8.30 -24.50
N GLY A 386 3.91 8.39 -25.74
CA GLY A 386 5.32 8.60 -26.03
C GLY A 386 5.75 10.05 -25.79
N CYS A 387 6.32 10.70 -26.79
CA CYS A 387 6.73 12.10 -26.70
C CYS A 387 5.57 13.04 -27.06
N GLU A 388 5.09 13.83 -26.11
CA GLU A 388 4.04 14.82 -26.35
C GLU A 388 4.46 15.93 -27.33
N LYS A 389 5.75 16.27 -27.37
CA LYS A 389 6.29 17.36 -28.19
C LYS A 389 6.62 16.94 -29.63
N SER A 390 7.15 15.74 -29.82
CA SER A 390 7.73 15.29 -31.09
C SER A 390 7.21 13.94 -31.57
N GLY A 391 6.34 13.29 -30.79
CA GLY A 391 5.70 12.04 -31.15
C GLY A 391 4.49 12.26 -32.06
N VAL A 392 4.21 11.26 -32.86
CA VAL A 392 3.14 11.22 -33.87
C VAL A 392 2.27 9.96 -33.72
N GLY A 393 2.17 9.43 -32.49
CA GLY A 393 1.50 8.15 -32.23
C GLY A 393 0.02 8.09 -32.65
N GLN A 394 -0.71 9.21 -32.59
CA GLN A 394 -2.10 9.28 -33.07
C GLN A 394 -2.18 9.11 -34.60
N HIS A 395 -1.24 9.70 -35.35
CA HIS A 395 -1.18 9.58 -36.80
C HIS A 395 -0.76 8.17 -37.22
N PHE A 396 0.25 7.59 -36.55
CA PHE A 396 0.66 6.22 -36.81
C PHE A 396 -0.48 5.22 -36.52
N ARG A 397 -1.21 5.41 -35.42
CA ARG A 397 -2.40 4.59 -35.13
C ARG A 397 -3.47 4.70 -36.21
N THR A 398 -3.65 5.87 -36.81
CA THR A 398 -4.60 6.08 -37.91
C THR A 398 -4.12 5.35 -39.17
N HIS A 399 -2.83 5.49 -39.51
CA HIS A 399 -2.19 4.79 -40.62
C HIS A 399 -2.31 3.26 -40.54
N LEU A 400 -2.17 2.68 -39.34
CA LEU A 400 -2.34 1.24 -39.13
C LEU A 400 -3.81 0.81 -39.23
N LYS A 401 -4.75 1.61 -38.69
CA LYS A 401 -6.19 1.32 -38.79
C LYS A 401 -6.70 1.28 -40.23
N GLU A 402 -6.18 2.16 -41.09
CA GLU A 402 -6.51 2.15 -42.53
C GLU A 402 -6.10 0.85 -43.23
N ARG A 403 -5.17 0.09 -42.64
CA ARG A 403 -4.66 -1.20 -43.14
C ARG A 403 -5.21 -2.41 -42.37
N ASP A 404 -6.13 -2.19 -41.43
CA ASP A 404 -6.63 -3.23 -40.51
C ASP A 404 -5.52 -3.91 -39.68
N ILE A 405 -4.49 -3.14 -39.30
CA ILE A 405 -3.36 -3.61 -38.50
C ILE A 405 -3.49 -3.10 -37.06
N ASP A 406 -3.37 -4.03 -36.11
CA ASP A 406 -3.30 -3.69 -34.68
C ASP A 406 -1.92 -3.13 -34.31
N ASN A 407 -1.89 -1.95 -33.70
CA ASN A 407 -0.66 -1.41 -33.12
C ASN A 407 -0.21 -2.24 -31.89
N LYS A 408 0.96 -2.88 -31.99
CA LYS A 408 1.61 -3.64 -30.90
C LYS A 408 2.71 -2.86 -30.19
N LEU A 409 3.06 -1.65 -30.65
CA LEU A 409 4.07 -0.82 -29.99
C LEU A 409 3.61 -0.40 -28.60
N ILE A 410 4.55 -0.37 -27.66
CA ILE A 410 4.31 0.02 -26.27
C ILE A 410 5.14 1.25 -25.94
N THR A 411 4.65 2.08 -25.01
CA THR A 411 5.41 3.23 -24.54
C THR A 411 6.64 2.73 -23.78
N PHE A 412 7.82 3.13 -24.24
CA PHE A 412 9.07 2.81 -23.58
C PHE A 412 9.15 3.56 -22.24
N ARG A 413 9.00 2.83 -21.14
CA ARG A 413 9.24 3.36 -19.79
C ARG A 413 10.47 2.64 -19.22
N ASP A 414 11.52 3.40 -18.91
CA ASP A 414 12.86 2.92 -18.51
C ASP A 414 12.90 2.05 -17.22
N HIS A 415 11.75 1.75 -16.62
CA HIS A 415 11.63 1.05 -15.34
C HIS A 415 10.97 -0.34 -15.42
N ARG A 416 10.77 -0.92 -16.61
CA ARG A 416 10.27 -2.32 -16.71
C ARG A 416 11.24 -3.23 -17.44
N PHE A 417 11.57 -4.32 -16.76
CA PHE A 417 12.62 -5.26 -17.12
C PHE A 417 12.41 -6.01 -18.45
N ASN A 418 11.15 -6.12 -18.92
CA ASN A 418 10.84 -6.76 -20.20
C ASN A 418 10.65 -5.75 -21.36
N HIS A 419 10.75 -4.45 -21.11
CA HIS A 419 10.43 -3.46 -22.15
C HIS A 419 11.37 -3.53 -23.35
N LEU A 420 12.68 -3.71 -23.15
CA LEU A 420 13.60 -3.82 -24.29
C LEU A 420 13.22 -4.97 -25.22
N PHE A 421 13.03 -6.17 -24.68
CA PHE A 421 12.75 -7.36 -25.49
C PHE A 421 11.37 -7.29 -26.17
N TYR A 422 10.32 -6.96 -25.41
CA TYR A 422 8.97 -6.88 -25.95
C TYR A 422 8.83 -5.74 -26.97
N ALA A 423 9.33 -4.53 -26.63
CA ALA A 423 9.25 -3.40 -27.53
C ALA A 423 10.08 -3.62 -28.79
N ALA A 424 11.22 -4.30 -28.71
CA ALA A 424 12.01 -4.65 -29.89
C ALA A 424 11.24 -5.61 -30.79
N GLY A 425 10.58 -6.63 -30.22
CA GLY A 425 9.70 -7.53 -30.97
C GLY A 425 8.52 -6.81 -31.64
N ALA A 426 7.89 -5.86 -30.95
CA ALA A 426 6.83 -5.03 -31.52
C ALA A 426 7.34 -4.08 -32.60
N THR A 427 8.53 -3.50 -32.42
CA THR A 427 9.18 -2.62 -33.41
C THR A 427 9.53 -3.41 -34.67
N TYR A 428 10.03 -4.63 -34.51
CA TYR A 428 10.33 -5.52 -35.63
C TYR A 428 9.05 -5.96 -36.37
N HIS A 429 7.97 -6.26 -35.65
CA HIS A 429 6.68 -6.60 -36.25
C HIS A 429 6.16 -5.49 -37.16
N HIS A 430 6.32 -4.23 -36.75
CA HIS A 430 5.88 -3.06 -37.51
C HIS A 430 6.97 -2.45 -38.40
N LEU A 431 8.11 -3.12 -38.63
CA LEU A 431 9.26 -2.49 -39.29
C LEU A 431 8.89 -1.89 -40.65
N ASN A 432 8.14 -2.62 -41.48
CA ASN A 432 7.67 -2.14 -42.77
C ASN A 432 6.60 -1.04 -42.63
N ASP A 433 5.66 -1.20 -41.70
CA ASP A 433 4.64 -0.17 -41.44
C ASP A 433 5.27 1.16 -41.02
N VAL A 434 6.35 1.10 -40.23
CA VAL A 434 7.11 2.28 -39.79
C VAL A 434 7.83 2.93 -40.96
N ILE A 435 8.44 2.16 -41.85
CA ILE A 435 9.08 2.67 -43.07
C ILE A 435 8.04 3.36 -43.94
N ASP A 436 6.95 2.68 -44.27
CA ASP A 436 5.87 3.20 -45.12
C ASP A 436 5.26 4.48 -44.52
N PHE A 437 5.03 4.49 -43.22
CA PHE A 437 4.50 5.65 -42.52
C PHE A 437 5.45 6.85 -42.57
N ILE A 438 6.74 6.65 -42.28
CA ILE A 438 7.71 7.76 -42.27
C ILE A 438 7.95 8.29 -43.68
N GLU A 439 7.95 7.42 -44.70
CA GLU A 439 8.10 7.84 -46.10
C GLU A 439 6.89 8.64 -46.60
N SER A 440 5.70 8.42 -46.02
CA SER A 440 4.52 9.25 -46.30
C SER A 440 4.56 10.64 -45.62
N TRP A 441 5.53 10.90 -44.75
CA TRP A 441 5.61 12.11 -43.95
C TRP A 441 6.43 13.21 -44.65
N SER A 442 5.78 14.32 -45.02
CA SER A 442 6.40 15.37 -45.86
C SER A 442 7.53 16.16 -45.19
N ASP A 443 7.44 16.40 -43.87
CA ASP A 443 8.48 17.10 -43.10
C ASP A 443 8.75 16.38 -41.76
N PRO A 444 9.61 15.36 -41.76
CA PRO A 444 9.89 14.59 -40.55
C PRO A 444 10.80 15.39 -39.60
N ASN A 445 10.40 15.47 -38.33
CA ASN A 445 11.25 16.00 -37.26
C ASN A 445 12.45 15.08 -37.00
N ASP A 446 13.43 15.54 -36.20
CA ASP A 446 14.67 14.78 -35.95
C ASP A 446 14.43 13.40 -35.32
N LEU A 447 13.36 13.23 -34.54
CA LEU A 447 13.00 11.94 -33.97
C LEU A 447 12.59 10.95 -35.06
N LEU A 448 11.78 11.39 -36.04
CA LEU A 448 11.38 10.57 -37.19
C LEU A 448 12.54 10.34 -38.17
N LYS A 449 13.41 11.34 -38.39
CA LYS A 449 14.64 11.19 -39.19
C LYS A 449 15.58 10.17 -38.57
N SER A 450 15.73 10.19 -37.24
CA SER A 450 16.52 9.20 -36.51
C SER A 450 15.98 7.79 -36.71
N ILE A 451 14.66 7.59 -36.62
CA ILE A 451 14.03 6.29 -36.87
C ILE A 451 14.23 5.88 -38.33
N SER A 452 13.99 6.76 -39.30
CA SER A 452 14.16 6.50 -40.73
C SER A 452 15.57 6.03 -41.08
N PHE A 453 16.59 6.62 -40.46
CA PHE A 453 17.97 6.16 -40.59
C PHE A 453 18.15 4.75 -39.98
N ASP A 454 17.71 4.56 -38.74
CA ASP A 454 17.95 3.32 -38.01
C ASP A 454 17.21 2.10 -38.59
N VAL A 455 15.99 2.26 -39.14
CA VAL A 455 15.23 1.16 -39.75
C VAL A 455 15.85 0.64 -41.05
N ARG A 456 16.66 1.46 -41.72
CA ARG A 456 17.37 1.09 -42.97
C ARG A 456 18.69 0.38 -42.70
N GLU A 457 19.20 0.46 -41.48
CA GLU A 457 20.41 -0.25 -41.08
C GLU A 457 20.08 -1.72 -40.78
N LYS A 458 20.57 -2.63 -41.62
CA LYS A 458 20.29 -4.07 -41.51
C LYS A 458 20.80 -4.66 -40.20
N ALA A 459 21.90 -4.13 -39.67
CA ALA A 459 22.41 -4.56 -38.38
C ALA A 459 21.42 -4.25 -37.24
N PHE A 460 20.84 -3.05 -37.22
CA PHE A 460 19.87 -2.65 -36.19
C PHE A 460 18.56 -3.43 -36.32
N ALA A 461 18.05 -3.60 -37.55
CA ALA A 461 16.88 -4.43 -37.82
C ALA A 461 17.07 -5.89 -37.35
N SER A 462 18.28 -6.44 -37.54
CA SER A 462 18.62 -7.78 -37.07
C SER A 462 18.75 -7.84 -35.54
N GLY A 463 19.32 -6.81 -34.92
CA GLY A 463 19.39 -6.67 -33.46
C GLY A 463 18.00 -6.63 -32.81
N ILE A 464 17.07 -5.82 -33.30
CA ILE A 464 15.70 -5.77 -32.76
C ILE A 464 14.95 -7.09 -32.99
N ARG A 465 15.21 -7.80 -34.09
CA ARG A 465 14.67 -9.15 -34.32
C ARG A 465 15.18 -10.14 -33.27
N ALA A 466 16.50 -10.15 -33.02
CA ALA A 466 17.11 -11.02 -32.02
C ALA A 466 16.56 -10.75 -30.61
N LEU A 467 16.43 -9.46 -30.24
CA LEU A 467 15.79 -9.05 -28.98
C LEU A 467 14.32 -9.50 -28.89
N GLY A 468 13.56 -9.40 -29.98
CA GLY A 468 12.18 -9.90 -30.05
C GLY A 468 12.09 -11.42 -29.90
N ILE A 469 13.05 -12.18 -30.42
CA ILE A 469 13.12 -13.64 -30.22
C ILE A 469 13.36 -13.96 -28.74
N ILE A 470 14.21 -13.19 -28.05
CA ILE A 470 14.44 -13.33 -26.61
C ILE A 470 13.14 -13.08 -25.82
N ASP A 471 12.31 -12.11 -26.21
CA ASP A 471 10.97 -11.94 -25.62
C ASP A 471 10.12 -13.19 -25.81
N LYS A 472 10.02 -13.73 -27.04
CA LYS A 472 9.16 -14.88 -27.31
C LYS A 472 9.58 -16.14 -26.58
N LEU A 473 10.89 -16.38 -26.45
CA LEU A 473 11.43 -17.63 -25.92
C LEU A 473 11.74 -17.58 -24.43
N ILE A 474 12.11 -16.42 -23.89
CA ILE A 474 12.66 -16.30 -22.54
C ILE A 474 11.84 -15.31 -21.71
N ALA A 475 11.87 -14.03 -22.09
CA ALA A 475 11.39 -12.96 -21.21
C ALA A 475 9.86 -12.91 -21.09
N GLY A 476 9.15 -13.03 -22.21
CA GLY A 476 7.69 -13.08 -22.27
C GLY A 476 7.08 -14.32 -21.56
N PRO A 477 7.54 -15.55 -21.82
CA PRO A 477 7.10 -16.73 -21.07
C PRO A 477 7.32 -16.59 -19.56
N PHE A 478 8.49 -16.07 -19.16
CA PHE A 478 8.78 -15.86 -17.74
C PHE A 478 7.88 -14.79 -17.12
N TRP A 479 7.61 -13.70 -17.84
CA TRP A 479 6.69 -12.66 -17.40
C TRP A 479 5.27 -13.17 -17.18
N ARG A 480 4.74 -14.00 -18.09
CA ARG A 480 3.43 -14.65 -17.93
C ARG A 480 3.37 -15.56 -16.69
N ILE A 481 4.47 -16.25 -16.39
CA ILE A 481 4.55 -17.07 -15.17
C ILE A 481 4.49 -16.16 -13.94
N ILE A 482 5.19 -15.02 -13.95
CA ILE A 482 5.12 -14.05 -12.83
C ILE A 482 3.71 -13.52 -12.62
N GLU A 483 3.02 -13.12 -13.69
CA GLU A 483 1.66 -12.57 -13.62
C GLU A 483 0.63 -13.58 -13.08
N THR A 484 0.89 -14.87 -13.26
CA THR A 484 -0.01 -15.96 -12.84
C THR A 484 0.40 -16.63 -11.53
N SER A 485 1.63 -16.40 -11.07
CA SER A 485 2.17 -17.02 -9.86
C SER A 485 1.54 -16.41 -8.61
N LYS A 486 1.11 -17.26 -7.68
CA LYS A 486 0.57 -16.80 -6.38
C LYS A 486 1.68 -16.60 -5.36
N ASN A 487 2.81 -17.30 -5.52
CA ASN A 487 3.95 -17.23 -4.62
C ASN A 487 5.26 -17.07 -5.42
N ILE A 488 6.21 -16.29 -4.88
CA ILE A 488 7.55 -16.12 -5.47
C ILE A 488 8.30 -17.44 -5.63
N LEU A 489 8.05 -18.42 -4.75
CA LEU A 489 8.64 -19.76 -4.80
C LEU A 489 8.18 -20.56 -6.03
N ASP A 490 7.00 -20.25 -6.58
CA ASP A 490 6.47 -20.90 -7.78
C ASP A 490 7.36 -20.60 -9.01
N LEU A 491 8.19 -19.55 -8.93
CA LEU A 491 9.14 -19.19 -9.98
C LEU A 491 10.41 -20.06 -9.96
N ASN A 492 10.72 -20.74 -8.85
CA ASN A 492 11.98 -21.47 -8.67
C ASN A 492 12.20 -22.57 -9.72
N PRO A 493 11.22 -23.44 -10.06
CA PRO A 493 11.43 -24.47 -11.09
C PRO A 493 11.82 -23.87 -12.44
N THR A 494 11.15 -22.80 -12.85
CA THR A 494 11.43 -22.10 -14.10
C THR A 494 12.81 -21.44 -14.07
N LEU A 495 13.18 -20.78 -12.98
CA LEU A 495 14.50 -20.17 -12.82
C LEU A 495 15.62 -21.22 -12.84
N CYS A 496 15.44 -22.34 -12.13
CA CYS A 496 16.35 -23.48 -12.17
C CYS A 496 16.47 -24.03 -13.59
N HIS A 497 15.37 -24.06 -14.36
CA HIS A 497 15.40 -24.48 -15.76
C HIS A 497 16.19 -23.52 -16.64
N LEU A 498 15.95 -22.21 -16.50
CA LEU A 498 16.66 -21.17 -17.22
C LEU A 498 18.17 -21.22 -16.92
N GLN A 499 18.55 -21.37 -15.65
CA GLN A 499 19.96 -21.54 -15.24
C GLN A 499 20.61 -22.79 -15.86
N LYS A 500 19.88 -23.91 -15.90
CA LYS A 500 20.41 -25.20 -16.41
C LYS A 500 20.46 -25.28 -17.94
N LYS A 501 19.51 -24.69 -18.67
CA LYS A 501 19.41 -24.81 -20.14
C LYS A 501 20.01 -23.63 -20.92
N ASN A 502 19.97 -22.40 -20.40
CA ASN A 502 20.32 -21.23 -21.21
C ASN A 502 21.82 -21.02 -21.43
N PHE A 503 22.70 -21.59 -20.59
CA PHE A 503 24.14 -21.50 -20.84
C PHE A 503 24.65 -22.44 -21.95
N ARG A 504 23.89 -23.48 -22.33
CA ARG A 504 24.33 -24.43 -23.38
C ARG A 504 23.63 -24.23 -24.72
N ASN A 505 22.37 -23.83 -24.75
CA ASN A 505 21.57 -23.90 -25.99
C ASN A 505 21.41 -22.58 -26.75
N CYS A 506 21.58 -21.40 -26.12
CA CYS A 506 21.50 -20.13 -26.85
C CYS A 506 22.67 -19.94 -27.83
N LEU A 507 23.84 -20.54 -27.57
CA LEU A 507 24.98 -20.53 -28.51
C LEU A 507 24.76 -21.43 -29.74
N LEU A 508 23.95 -22.49 -29.62
CA LEU A 508 23.77 -23.49 -30.66
C LEU A 508 22.75 -23.08 -31.73
N MET A 509 21.80 -22.19 -31.42
CA MET A 509 20.83 -21.72 -32.42
C MET A 509 21.41 -20.71 -33.42
N TYR A 510 22.61 -20.17 -33.18
CA TYR A 510 23.28 -19.28 -34.13
C TYR A 510 24.19 -20.02 -35.14
N LEU A 511 24.38 -21.34 -34.96
CA LEU A 511 25.27 -22.15 -35.80
C LEU A 511 24.51 -23.08 -36.77
N HIS A 512 23.17 -23.06 -36.77
CA HIS A 512 22.35 -23.97 -37.61
C HIS A 512 21.22 -23.29 -38.39
N SER A 513 21.29 -21.97 -38.59
CA SER A 513 20.44 -21.21 -39.54
C SER A 513 21.27 -20.11 -40.17
#